data_AF-A0A1I4B5Q5-F1
#
_entry.id   AF-A0A1I4B5Q5-F1
#
_cell.length_a   1.000
_cell.length_b   1.000
_cell.length_c   1.000
_cell.angle_alpha   90.00
_cell.angle_beta   90.00
_cell.angle_gamma   90.00
#
_symmetry.space_group_name_H-M   'P 1'
#
loop_
_entity.id
_entity.type
_entity.pdbx_description
1 polymer ?
#
loop_
_entity_poly.entity_id
_entity_poly.type
_entity_poly.pdbx_seq_one_letter_code
_entity_poly.pdbx_strand_id
1 'polypeptide(L)'
;MALAERIPYQCLSAVEAAALLRAEPELKLFDVRDLHSYQQEHLDGAMHLTEDRVPLWLGRLPKDKPVLIYCYHGNASKTFAQMFSDFRFARVYSVDGGYRPLATALTEAAAPGGTPSAELAAFLADWQYPANDLEARGQHGLTPLMRAALQGCREIVRELLALGADVRARNDDGNTALWLGCVSRDTALVQDLIDAGIELDNRNDAGSTALMYTASSDRPELLKILLDAGADPQVRNFDDLRAVELAASRACLKLLRHTAD
;
A
#
# COMPACT_ATOMS: atom_id res chain seq x y z
N MET A 1 39.78 6.28 0.00
CA MET A 1 38.57 6.98 -0.50
C MET A 1 37.41 6.52 0.36
N ALA A 2 36.85 7.40 1.18
CA ALA A 2 35.67 7.06 1.97
C ALA A 2 34.54 6.68 1.00
N LEU A 3 33.99 5.47 1.15
CA LEU A 3 32.73 5.11 0.52
C LEU A 3 31.71 6.13 1.02
N ALA A 4 31.33 7.10 0.18
CA ALA A 4 30.22 8.00 0.50
C ALA A 4 29.03 7.16 0.96
N GLU A 5 28.32 7.59 1.98
CA GLU A 5 27.26 6.83 2.63
C GLU A 5 26.07 6.67 1.67
N ARG A 6 25.41 5.50 1.66
CA ARG A 6 24.19 5.29 0.84
C ARG A 6 23.05 5.95 1.59
N ILE A 7 22.30 6.82 0.92
CA ILE A 7 21.12 7.45 1.50
C ILE A 7 19.92 6.58 1.15
N PRO A 8 19.25 5.94 2.12
CA PRO A 8 18.08 5.12 1.85
C PRO A 8 16.95 5.97 1.26
N TYR A 9 16.14 5.37 0.40
CA TYR A 9 14.92 6.02 -0.08
C TYR A 9 13.88 6.11 1.06
N GLN A 10 12.91 7.01 0.91
CA GLN A 10 11.81 7.18 1.86
C GLN A 10 10.49 6.73 1.24
N CYS A 11 9.68 5.99 1.99
CA CYS A 11 8.31 5.64 1.61
C CYS A 11 7.36 6.72 2.11
N LEU A 12 6.55 7.27 1.20
CA LEU A 12 5.57 8.32 1.48
C LEU A 12 4.16 7.79 1.24
N SER A 13 3.20 8.21 2.05
CA SER A 13 1.78 8.03 1.72
C SER A 13 1.41 8.88 0.52
N ALA A 14 0.27 8.57 -0.10
CA ALA A 14 -0.31 9.40 -1.13
C ALA A 14 -0.45 10.88 -0.71
N VAL A 15 -0.86 11.15 0.54
CA VAL A 15 -1.03 12.51 1.07
C VAL A 15 0.32 13.22 1.23
N GLU A 16 1.32 12.54 1.81
CA GLU A 16 2.68 13.08 1.97
C GLU A 16 3.34 13.34 0.61
N ALA A 17 3.18 12.41 -0.34
CA ALA A 17 3.70 12.53 -1.69
C ALA A 17 3.01 13.67 -2.47
N ALA A 18 1.69 13.83 -2.32
CA ALA A 18 0.97 14.95 -2.90
C ALA A 18 1.43 16.30 -2.31
N ALA A 19 1.67 16.36 -1.00
CA ALA A 19 2.22 17.56 -0.36
C ALA A 19 3.64 17.89 -0.87
N LEU A 20 4.49 16.87 -1.03
CA LEU A 20 5.84 17.01 -1.60
C LEU A 20 5.80 17.52 -3.04
N LEU A 21 4.94 16.96 -3.89
CA LEU A 21 4.77 17.40 -5.28
C LEU A 21 4.33 18.86 -5.40
N ARG A 22 3.49 19.35 -4.46
CA ARG A 22 3.09 20.76 -4.40
C ARG A 22 4.23 21.67 -3.91
N ALA A 23 5.05 21.17 -2.98
CA ALA A 23 6.15 21.94 -2.39
C ALA A 23 7.39 22.03 -3.30
N GLU A 24 7.66 21.00 -4.10
CA GLU A 24 8.91 20.87 -4.87
C GLU A 24 8.66 20.66 -6.38
N PRO A 25 8.50 21.74 -7.17
CA PRO A 25 8.20 21.63 -8.60
C PRO A 25 9.35 21.07 -9.45
N GLU A 26 10.55 20.97 -8.89
CA GLU A 26 11.72 20.38 -9.54
C GLU A 26 11.86 18.87 -9.35
N LEU A 27 10.97 18.28 -8.55
CA LEU A 27 10.88 16.84 -8.30
C LEU A 27 10.69 16.08 -9.62
N LYS A 28 11.52 15.07 -9.84
CA LYS A 28 11.43 14.22 -11.02
C LYS A 28 10.51 13.06 -10.72
N LEU A 29 9.41 13.02 -11.45
CA LEU A 29 8.32 12.10 -11.23
C LEU A 29 8.40 10.94 -12.22
N PHE A 30 8.39 9.71 -11.71
CA PHE A 30 8.40 8.49 -12.51
C PHE A 30 7.17 7.63 -12.25
N ASP A 31 6.58 7.17 -13.34
CA ASP A 31 5.51 6.19 -13.35
C ASP A 31 6.05 4.85 -13.84
N VAL A 32 5.97 3.82 -12.99
CA VAL A 32 6.45 2.46 -13.31
C VAL A 32 5.33 1.49 -13.69
N ARG A 33 4.12 2.00 -13.92
CA ARG A 33 2.98 1.22 -14.42
C ARG A 33 3.22 0.72 -15.85
N ASP A 34 2.39 -0.21 -16.33
CA ASP A 34 2.48 -0.65 -17.73
C ASP A 34 2.21 0.52 -18.70
N LEU A 35 2.75 0.41 -19.91
CA LEU A 35 2.67 1.48 -20.91
C LEU A 35 1.22 1.84 -21.27
N HIS A 36 0.31 0.87 -21.29
CA HIS A 36 -1.09 1.11 -21.61
C HIS A 36 -1.73 2.01 -20.55
N SER A 37 -1.52 1.72 -19.28
CA SER A 37 -2.08 2.49 -18.17
C SER A 37 -1.45 3.88 -18.08
N TYR A 38 -0.13 3.99 -18.27
CA TYR A 38 0.56 5.29 -18.37
C TYR A 38 -0.02 6.15 -19.49
N GLN A 39 -0.26 5.59 -20.67
CA GLN A 39 -0.82 6.32 -21.81
C GLN A 39 -2.27 6.76 -21.62
N GLN A 40 -3.06 5.98 -20.89
CA GLN A 40 -4.46 6.33 -20.59
C GLN A 40 -4.55 7.48 -19.59
N GLU A 41 -3.75 7.41 -18.52
CA GLU A 41 -3.85 8.32 -17.39
C GLU A 41 -2.52 8.33 -16.62
N HIS A 42 -1.92 9.50 -16.39
CA HIS A 42 -0.73 9.67 -15.54
C HIS A 42 -0.71 11.08 -14.95
N LEU A 43 0.08 11.25 -13.88
CA LEU A 43 0.30 12.57 -13.29
C LEU A 43 1.05 13.50 -14.25
N ASP A 44 0.67 14.77 -14.28
CA ASP A 44 1.30 15.73 -15.17
C ASP A 44 2.82 15.83 -14.94
N GLY A 45 3.59 15.81 -16.02
CA GLY A 45 5.05 15.78 -15.97
C GLY A 45 5.68 14.43 -15.56
N ALA A 46 4.90 13.38 -15.29
CA ALA A 46 5.44 12.05 -14.98
C ALA A 46 6.07 11.39 -16.22
N MET A 47 7.26 10.82 -16.04
CA MET A 47 7.99 10.08 -17.07
C MET A 47 7.78 8.58 -16.89
N HIS A 48 7.49 7.86 -17.96
CA HIS A 48 7.38 6.40 -17.90
C HIS A 48 8.75 5.75 -17.68
N LEU A 49 8.86 4.93 -16.63
CA LEU A 49 10.07 4.24 -16.21
C LEU A 49 9.89 2.73 -16.28
N THR A 50 10.72 2.09 -17.09
CA THR A 50 10.80 0.64 -17.24
C THR A 50 12.22 0.16 -16.91
N GLU A 51 12.39 -1.11 -16.57
CA GLU A 51 13.70 -1.67 -16.18
C GLU A 51 14.79 -1.42 -17.23
N ASP A 52 14.46 -1.55 -18.53
CA ASP A 52 15.39 -1.30 -19.64
C ASP A 52 15.81 0.18 -19.75
N ARG A 53 15.00 1.10 -19.22
CA ARG A 53 15.24 2.55 -19.25
C ARG A 53 15.92 3.07 -18.00
N VAL A 54 15.95 2.30 -16.90
CA VAL A 54 16.63 2.71 -15.66
C VAL A 54 18.07 3.16 -15.92
N PRO A 55 18.93 2.41 -16.62
CA PRO A 55 20.32 2.82 -16.85
C PRO A 55 20.45 4.16 -17.59
N LEU A 56 19.53 4.46 -18.51
CA LEU A 56 19.50 5.73 -19.24
C LEU A 56 19.24 6.91 -18.31
N TRP A 57 18.29 6.76 -17.38
CA TRP A 57 17.95 7.79 -16.40
C TRP A 57 19.03 7.97 -15.35
N LEU A 58 19.60 6.86 -14.86
CA LEU A 58 20.69 6.89 -13.88
C LEU A 58 21.93 7.62 -14.40
N GLY A 59 22.18 7.61 -15.72
CA GLY A 59 23.28 8.35 -16.35
C GLY A 59 22.96 9.80 -16.73
N ARG A 60 21.68 10.15 -16.96
CA ARG A 60 21.27 11.48 -17.43
C ARG A 60 20.85 12.43 -16.32
N LEU A 61 20.26 11.93 -15.24
CA LEU A 61 19.74 12.76 -14.16
C LEU A 61 20.84 13.21 -13.19
N PRO A 62 20.92 14.52 -12.86
CA PRO A 62 21.77 15.00 -11.78
C PRO A 62 21.41 14.35 -10.45
N LYS A 63 22.43 13.94 -9.67
CA LYS A 63 22.24 13.16 -8.43
C LYS A 63 21.66 13.96 -7.27
N ASP A 64 21.73 15.28 -7.34
CA ASP A 64 21.12 16.23 -6.41
C ASP A 64 19.61 16.38 -6.63
N LYS A 65 19.09 16.03 -7.82
CA LYS A 65 17.67 16.20 -8.12
C LYS A 65 16.83 15.16 -7.38
N PRO A 66 15.78 15.59 -6.66
CA PRO A 66 14.92 14.67 -5.94
C PRO A 66 14.05 13.87 -6.92
N VAL A 67 13.86 12.60 -6.61
CA VAL A 67 13.11 11.64 -7.46
C VAL A 67 11.95 11.06 -6.66
N LEU A 68 10.75 11.04 -7.24
CA LEU A 68 9.56 10.39 -6.70
C LEU A 68 9.06 9.34 -7.69
N ILE A 69 8.81 8.12 -7.21
CA ILE A 69 8.41 6.98 -8.03
C ILE A 69 7.09 6.41 -7.51
N TYR A 70 6.11 6.21 -8.39
CA TYR A 70 4.82 5.59 -8.08
C TYR A 70 4.46 4.48 -9.07
N CYS A 71 3.60 3.56 -8.64
CA CYS A 71 3.12 2.40 -9.40
C CYS A 71 1.58 2.27 -9.31
N TYR A 72 0.98 1.12 -9.65
CA TYR A 72 -0.46 0.86 -9.43
C TYR A 72 -0.80 0.79 -7.95
N HIS A 73 -0.06 -0.08 -7.27
CA HIS A 73 -0.18 -0.57 -5.90
C HIS A 73 1.07 -1.45 -5.64
N GLY A 74 1.46 -1.63 -4.37
CA GLY A 74 2.53 -2.57 -3.98
C GLY A 74 3.98 -2.08 -4.19
N ASN A 75 4.92 -3.03 -4.27
CA ASN A 75 6.36 -2.79 -4.08
C ASN A 75 7.14 -2.31 -5.31
N ALA A 76 6.54 -2.26 -6.50
CA ALA A 76 7.29 -1.90 -7.71
C ALA A 76 7.99 -0.54 -7.57
N SER A 77 7.29 0.48 -7.06
CA SER A 77 7.86 1.80 -6.78
C SER A 77 9.09 1.72 -5.85
N LYS A 78 9.05 0.85 -4.83
CA LYS A 78 10.16 0.62 -3.87
C LYS A 78 11.37 -0.02 -4.53
N THR A 79 11.17 -1.00 -5.40
CA THR A 79 12.27 -1.66 -6.14
C THR A 79 13.01 -0.65 -7.00
N PHE A 80 12.29 0.18 -7.76
CA PHE A 80 12.92 1.25 -8.54
C PHE A 80 13.54 2.32 -7.62
N ALA A 81 12.90 2.69 -6.52
CA ALA A 81 13.46 3.66 -5.57
C ALA A 81 14.78 3.15 -4.96
N GLN A 82 14.87 1.87 -4.65
CA GLN A 82 16.10 1.22 -4.21
C GLN A 82 17.19 1.31 -5.27
N MET A 83 16.88 1.06 -6.55
CA MET A 83 17.85 1.25 -7.64
C MET A 83 18.38 2.68 -7.70
N PHE A 84 17.52 3.71 -7.61
CA PHE A 84 17.99 5.10 -7.60
C PHE A 84 18.84 5.42 -6.35
N SER A 85 18.45 4.91 -5.18
CA SER A 85 19.23 5.04 -3.93
C SER A 85 20.63 4.42 -4.05
N ASP A 86 20.74 3.22 -4.64
CA ASP A 86 22.01 2.53 -4.86
C ASP A 86 22.94 3.31 -5.80
N PHE A 87 22.38 4.08 -6.72
CA PHE A 87 23.08 4.98 -7.63
C PHE A 87 23.25 6.41 -7.09
N ARG A 88 23.17 6.57 -5.76
CA ARG A 88 23.57 7.77 -4.99
C ARG A 88 22.77 9.02 -5.28
N PHE A 89 21.50 8.88 -5.63
CA PHE A 89 20.61 10.02 -5.64
C PHE A 89 20.40 10.53 -4.20
N ALA A 90 20.50 11.84 -4.02
CA ALA A 90 20.49 12.46 -2.69
C ALA A 90 19.14 12.33 -1.97
N ARG A 91 18.05 12.33 -2.76
CA ARG A 91 16.66 12.30 -2.26
C ARG A 91 15.83 11.42 -3.19
N VAL A 92 15.41 10.27 -2.69
CA VAL A 92 14.59 9.31 -3.45
C VAL A 92 13.38 8.95 -2.62
N TYR A 93 12.22 8.98 -3.25
CA TYR A 93 10.94 8.75 -2.63
C TYR A 93 10.16 7.69 -3.41
N SER A 94 9.56 6.76 -2.68
CA SER A 94 8.59 5.80 -3.20
C SER A 94 7.21 6.19 -2.67
N VAL A 95 6.18 6.08 -3.50
CA VAL A 95 4.79 6.27 -3.08
C VAL A 95 4.20 4.91 -2.72
N ASP A 96 3.75 4.80 -1.47
CA ASP A 96 2.94 3.67 -1.00
C ASP A 96 1.49 3.87 -1.47
N GLY A 97 0.82 2.77 -1.80
CA GLY A 97 -0.58 2.78 -2.23
C GLY A 97 -0.84 3.12 -3.70
N GLY A 98 0.17 3.65 -4.40
CA GLY A 98 0.17 3.77 -5.86
C GLY A 98 -0.63 4.95 -6.43
N TYR A 99 -0.94 4.87 -7.72
CA TYR A 99 -1.37 6.00 -8.54
C TYR A 99 -2.72 6.56 -8.11
N ARG A 100 -3.72 5.71 -7.87
CA ARG A 100 -5.10 6.14 -7.61
C ARG A 100 -5.19 7.00 -6.33
N PRO A 101 -4.71 6.55 -5.17
CA PRO A 101 -4.63 7.38 -3.96
C PRO A 101 -3.89 8.70 -4.19
N LEU A 102 -2.74 8.66 -4.89
CA LEU A 102 -1.93 9.84 -5.14
C LEU A 102 -2.65 10.87 -6.03
N ALA A 103 -3.30 10.40 -7.10
CA ALA A 103 -4.08 11.25 -8.00
C ALA A 103 -5.23 11.92 -7.24
N THR A 104 -5.98 11.17 -6.44
CA THR A 104 -7.04 11.71 -5.58
C THR A 104 -6.49 12.76 -4.60
N ALA A 105 -5.38 12.46 -3.92
CA ALA A 105 -4.74 13.37 -2.97
C ALA A 105 -4.17 14.64 -3.62
N LEU A 106 -3.92 14.65 -4.93
CA LEU A 106 -3.53 15.84 -5.70
C LEU A 106 -4.74 16.69 -6.11
N THR A 107 -5.85 16.06 -6.48
CA THR A 107 -7.09 16.74 -6.90
C THR A 107 -7.87 17.32 -5.72
N GLU A 108 -7.92 16.59 -4.60
CA GLU A 108 -8.63 17.05 -3.41
C GLU A 108 -7.71 18.00 -2.64
N ALA A 109 -8.14 19.26 -2.49
CA ALA A 109 -7.55 20.15 -1.49
C ALA A 109 -7.94 19.56 -0.12
N ALA A 110 -6.95 19.07 0.62
CA ALA A 110 -7.09 18.47 1.95
C ALA A 110 -8.28 19.02 2.74
N ALA A 111 -9.35 18.22 2.81
CA ALA A 111 -10.41 18.38 3.80
C ALA A 111 -10.95 16.99 4.14
N PRO A 112 -10.28 16.22 5.02
CA PRO A 112 -10.97 15.21 5.80
C PRO A 112 -11.90 15.99 6.76
N GLY A 113 -13.13 16.23 6.32
CA GLY A 113 -14.03 17.19 6.98
C GLY A 113 -15.49 16.86 6.80
N GLY A 114 -15.83 15.60 6.52
CA GLY A 114 -17.20 15.12 6.63
C GLY A 114 -17.60 14.99 8.09
N THR A 115 -18.81 15.41 8.45
CA THR A 115 -19.40 14.98 9.73
C THR A 115 -19.63 13.47 9.67
N PRO A 116 -19.25 12.69 10.70
CA PRO A 116 -19.55 11.25 10.75
C PRO A 116 -21.04 11.00 10.50
N SER A 117 -21.34 10.02 9.65
CA SER A 117 -22.69 9.51 9.43
C SER A 117 -23.28 8.98 10.74
N ALA A 118 -24.61 8.85 10.77
CA ALA A 118 -25.27 8.26 11.94
C ALA A 118 -24.83 6.81 12.15
N GLU A 119 -24.55 6.09 11.06
CA GLU A 119 -24.05 4.73 11.05
C GLU A 119 -22.64 4.63 11.63
N LEU A 120 -21.72 5.53 11.22
CA LEU A 120 -20.37 5.59 11.78
C LEU A 120 -20.41 6.00 13.26
N ALA A 121 -21.22 6.99 13.63
CA ALA A 121 -21.37 7.39 15.02
C ALA A 121 -21.90 6.24 15.90
N ALA A 122 -22.88 5.49 15.42
CA ALA A 122 -23.40 4.31 16.11
C ALA A 122 -22.34 3.21 16.22
N PHE A 123 -21.59 2.94 15.15
CA PHE A 123 -20.49 1.98 15.16
C PHE A 123 -19.40 2.35 16.18
N LEU A 124 -18.96 3.62 16.18
CA LEU A 124 -17.96 4.11 17.13
C LEU A 124 -18.47 3.98 18.57
N ALA A 125 -19.74 4.31 18.82
CA ALA A 125 -20.34 4.18 20.15
C ALA A 125 -20.44 2.72 20.62
N ASP A 126 -20.84 1.80 19.74
CA ASP A 126 -20.99 0.37 20.06
C ASP A 126 -19.66 -0.27 20.48
N TRP A 127 -18.58 0.15 19.82
CA TRP A 127 -17.21 -0.29 20.14
C TRP A 127 -16.46 0.62 21.12
N GLN A 128 -17.14 1.62 21.69
CA GLN A 128 -16.60 2.56 22.69
C GLN A 128 -15.39 3.36 22.20
N TYR A 129 -15.33 3.66 20.91
CA TYR A 129 -14.34 4.57 20.34
C TYR A 129 -14.75 6.04 20.56
N PRO A 130 -13.80 6.93 20.89
CA PRO A 130 -14.04 8.37 20.90
C PRO A 130 -14.41 8.87 19.49
N ALA A 131 -15.50 9.63 19.37
CA ALA A 131 -16.03 10.09 18.08
C ALA A 131 -15.11 11.05 17.31
N ASN A 132 -14.11 11.63 17.98
CA ASN A 132 -13.17 12.61 17.44
C ASN A 132 -11.75 12.06 17.23
N ASP A 133 -11.54 10.76 17.42
CA ASP A 133 -10.23 10.12 17.23
C ASP A 133 -10.42 8.80 16.48
N LEU A 134 -10.15 8.85 15.17
CA LEU A 134 -10.24 7.71 14.26
C LEU A 134 -9.10 6.70 14.46
N GLU A 135 -8.08 7.06 15.24
CA GLU A 135 -6.90 6.23 15.52
C GLU A 135 -6.92 5.64 16.94
N ALA A 136 -8.00 5.86 17.68
CA ALA A 136 -8.17 5.36 19.02
C ALA A 136 -8.03 3.84 19.07
N ARG A 137 -7.14 3.36 19.94
CA ARG A 137 -6.89 1.92 20.13
C ARG A 137 -7.91 1.33 21.10
N GLY A 138 -8.76 0.45 20.57
CA GLY A 138 -9.74 -0.30 21.34
C GLY A 138 -9.18 -1.62 21.86
N GLN A 139 -10.06 -2.58 22.10
CA GLN A 139 -9.68 -3.93 22.54
C GLN A 139 -8.77 -4.61 21.50
N HIS A 140 -7.67 -5.23 21.95
CA HIS A 140 -6.61 -5.83 21.12
C HIS A 140 -5.88 -4.83 20.21
N GLY A 141 -5.89 -3.54 20.58
CA GLY A 141 -5.19 -2.50 19.84
C GLY A 141 -5.81 -2.17 18.50
N LEU A 142 -7.05 -2.60 18.25
CA LEU A 142 -7.75 -2.35 17.01
C LEU A 142 -8.16 -0.88 16.91
N THR A 143 -7.89 -0.24 15.78
CA THR A 143 -8.48 1.06 15.44
C THR A 143 -9.93 0.87 14.95
N PRO A 144 -10.74 1.93 14.86
CA PRO A 144 -12.02 1.92 14.17
C PRO A 144 -11.97 1.25 12.77
N LEU A 145 -10.99 1.61 11.94
CA LEU A 145 -10.84 1.06 10.58
C LEU A 145 -10.59 -0.45 10.62
N MET A 146 -9.71 -0.90 11.50
CA MET A 146 -9.44 -2.33 11.71
C MET A 146 -10.66 -3.10 12.19
N ARG A 147 -11.42 -2.54 13.14
CA ARG A 147 -12.64 -3.16 13.65
C ARG A 147 -13.69 -3.28 12.55
N ALA A 148 -13.88 -2.22 11.75
CA ALA A 148 -14.84 -2.23 10.65
C ALA A 148 -14.43 -3.24 9.57
N ALA A 149 -13.14 -3.32 9.24
CA ALA A 149 -12.59 -4.30 8.31
C ALA A 149 -12.81 -5.74 8.79
N LEU A 150 -12.55 -6.02 10.08
CA LEU A 150 -12.79 -7.33 10.70
C LEU A 150 -14.27 -7.73 10.69
N GLN A 151 -15.18 -6.78 10.89
CA GLN A 151 -16.63 -7.04 10.89
C GLN A 151 -17.24 -7.10 9.48
N GLY A 152 -16.48 -6.76 8.43
CA GLY A 152 -17.02 -6.70 7.07
C GLY A 152 -17.94 -5.50 6.82
N CYS A 153 -17.85 -4.45 7.65
CA CYS A 153 -18.68 -3.25 7.55
C CYS A 153 -18.16 -2.31 6.45
N ARG A 154 -18.30 -2.70 5.18
CA ARG A 154 -17.72 -2.02 4.02
C ARG A 154 -18.02 -0.52 3.95
N GLU A 155 -19.27 -0.11 4.17
CA GLU A 155 -19.64 1.31 4.10
C GLU A 155 -18.95 2.13 5.21
N ILE A 156 -18.79 1.57 6.41
CA ILE A 156 -18.02 2.18 7.50
C ILE A 156 -16.54 2.28 7.14
N VAL A 157 -15.97 1.24 6.51
CA VAL A 157 -14.58 1.29 6.01
C VAL A 157 -14.40 2.43 5.01
N ARG A 158 -15.28 2.54 4.02
CA ARG A 158 -15.22 3.63 3.02
C ARG A 158 -15.29 5.00 3.65
N GLU A 159 -16.19 5.18 4.61
CA GLU A 159 -16.32 6.45 5.31
C GLU A 159 -15.09 6.77 6.15
N LEU A 160 -14.55 5.82 6.90
CA LEU A 160 -13.33 5.99 7.68
C LEU A 160 -12.13 6.35 6.78
N LEU A 161 -12.00 5.70 5.63
CA LEU A 161 -10.96 6.02 4.64
C LEU A 161 -11.14 7.43 4.06
N ALA A 162 -12.38 7.83 3.76
CA ALA A 162 -12.69 9.19 3.28
C ALA A 162 -12.42 10.27 4.35
N LEU A 163 -12.58 9.92 5.63
CA LEU A 163 -12.22 10.78 6.77
C LEU A 163 -10.71 10.75 7.09
N GLY A 164 -9.90 9.99 6.34
CA GLY A 164 -8.46 9.98 6.47
C GLY A 164 -7.91 9.07 7.57
N ALA A 165 -8.64 8.01 7.94
CA ALA A 165 -8.13 7.01 8.90
C ALA A 165 -6.83 6.37 8.39
N ASP A 166 -5.88 6.12 9.29
CA ASP A 166 -4.57 5.58 8.93
C ASP A 166 -4.64 4.10 8.55
N VAL A 167 -4.35 3.81 7.28
CA VAL A 167 -4.27 2.44 6.73
C VAL A 167 -3.03 1.67 7.20
N ARG A 168 -2.04 2.35 7.80
CA ARG A 168 -0.75 1.77 8.24
C ARG A 168 -0.75 1.32 9.69
N ALA A 169 -1.78 1.67 10.45
CA ALA A 169 -1.89 1.25 11.84
C ALA A 169 -1.75 -0.28 11.98
N ARG A 170 -1.20 -0.73 13.11
CA ARG A 170 -1.06 -2.14 13.48
C ARG A 170 -1.73 -2.44 14.82
N ASN A 171 -2.47 -3.54 14.91
CA ASN A 171 -3.06 -4.01 16.17
C ASN A 171 -1.98 -4.65 17.08
N ASP A 172 -2.38 -5.22 18.23
CA ASP A 172 -1.43 -5.81 19.19
C ASP A 172 -0.73 -7.09 18.69
N ASP A 173 -1.22 -7.70 17.60
CA ASP A 173 -0.59 -8.84 16.91
C ASP A 173 0.19 -8.41 15.64
N GLY A 174 0.30 -7.10 15.42
CA GLY A 174 0.92 -6.53 14.24
C GLY A 174 0.08 -6.58 12.97
N ASN A 175 -1.19 -7.00 13.04
CA ASN A 175 -2.08 -7.07 11.88
C ASN A 175 -2.58 -5.68 11.47
N THR A 176 -2.72 -5.45 10.17
CA THR A 176 -3.28 -4.22 9.58
C THR A 176 -4.77 -4.41 9.23
N ALA A 177 -5.43 -3.32 8.82
CA ALA A 177 -6.79 -3.38 8.30
C ALA A 177 -6.93 -4.34 7.10
N LEU A 178 -5.89 -4.49 6.26
CA LEU A 178 -5.90 -5.42 5.13
C LEU A 178 -6.01 -6.88 5.60
N TRP A 179 -5.21 -7.28 6.59
CA TRP A 179 -5.25 -8.63 7.15
C TRP A 179 -6.65 -8.92 7.71
N LEU A 180 -7.20 -7.99 8.49
CA LEU A 180 -8.51 -8.13 9.12
C LEU A 180 -9.66 -8.10 8.11
N GLY A 181 -9.57 -7.29 7.06
CA GLY A 181 -10.50 -7.31 5.92
C GLY A 181 -10.45 -8.65 5.18
N CYS A 182 -9.24 -9.21 5.02
CA CYS A 182 -9.11 -10.56 4.47
C CYS A 182 -9.78 -11.61 5.37
N VAL A 183 -9.86 -11.41 6.70
CA VAL A 183 -10.59 -12.28 7.64
C VAL A 183 -12.11 -12.23 7.42
N SER A 184 -12.70 -11.06 7.16
CA SER A 184 -14.15 -10.86 7.06
C SER A 184 -14.82 -11.43 5.80
N ARG A 185 -14.03 -11.94 4.84
CA ARG A 185 -14.47 -12.55 3.55
C ARG A 185 -15.18 -11.59 2.58
N ASP A 186 -15.30 -10.31 2.90
CA ASP A 186 -15.82 -9.31 1.97
C ASP A 186 -14.71 -8.87 1.01
N THR A 187 -14.72 -9.45 -0.19
CA THR A 187 -13.76 -9.13 -1.26
C THR A 187 -13.84 -7.68 -1.71
N ALA A 188 -15.03 -7.08 -1.65
CA ALA A 188 -15.25 -5.73 -2.14
C ALA A 188 -14.73 -4.69 -1.13
N LEU A 189 -14.80 -5.00 0.17
CA LEU A 189 -14.12 -4.25 1.22
C LEU A 189 -12.61 -4.30 1.06
N VAL A 190 -12.04 -5.48 0.78
CA VAL A 190 -10.59 -5.62 0.53
C VAL A 190 -10.17 -4.78 -0.69
N GLN A 191 -10.97 -4.75 -1.75
CA GLN A 191 -10.73 -3.87 -2.89
C GLN A 191 -10.73 -2.39 -2.49
N ASP A 192 -11.68 -1.94 -1.68
CA ASP A 192 -11.70 -0.53 -1.23
C ASP A 192 -10.44 -0.17 -0.40
N LEU A 193 -9.92 -1.10 0.41
CA LEU A 193 -8.66 -0.90 1.14
C LEU A 193 -7.45 -0.80 0.19
N ILE A 194 -7.41 -1.64 -0.85
CA ILE A 194 -6.38 -1.61 -1.90
C ILE A 194 -6.45 -0.28 -2.65
N ASP A 195 -7.66 0.15 -3.02
CA ASP A 195 -7.90 1.40 -3.76
C ASP A 195 -7.55 2.63 -2.92
N ALA A 196 -7.63 2.53 -1.59
CA ALA A 196 -7.14 3.54 -0.65
C ALA A 196 -5.63 3.50 -0.42
N GLY A 197 -4.92 2.58 -1.07
CA GLY A 197 -3.47 2.54 -1.08
C GLY A 197 -2.84 1.81 0.10
N ILE A 198 -3.54 0.83 0.67
CA ILE A 198 -2.97 0.03 1.75
C ILE A 198 -1.75 -0.77 1.25
N GLU A 199 -0.71 -0.84 2.10
CA GLU A 199 0.48 -1.63 1.81
C GLU A 199 0.18 -3.13 1.95
N LEU A 200 0.43 -3.89 0.88
CA LEU A 200 -0.02 -5.28 0.73
C LEU A 200 0.91 -6.30 1.42
N ASP A 201 2.20 -5.99 1.48
CA ASP A 201 3.24 -6.92 1.91
C ASP A 201 3.68 -6.69 3.37
N ASN A 202 2.86 -5.97 4.13
CA ASN A 202 3.04 -5.82 5.57
C ASN A 202 3.04 -7.18 6.27
N ARG A 203 4.01 -7.33 7.17
CA ARG A 203 4.18 -8.54 7.98
C ARG A 203 3.71 -8.28 9.40
N ASN A 204 2.81 -9.14 9.87
CA ASN A 204 2.39 -9.15 11.27
C ASN A 204 3.51 -9.67 12.20
N ASP A 205 3.21 -9.86 13.48
CA ASP A 205 4.23 -10.25 14.46
C ASP A 205 4.64 -11.73 14.36
N ALA A 206 3.94 -12.53 13.54
CA ALA A 206 4.39 -13.86 13.10
C ALA A 206 5.15 -13.80 11.76
N GLY A 207 5.42 -12.59 11.25
CA GLY A 207 6.08 -12.38 9.97
C GLY A 207 5.20 -12.67 8.76
N SER A 208 3.90 -12.92 8.95
CA SER A 208 2.97 -13.35 7.89
C SER A 208 2.31 -12.15 7.18
N THR A 209 2.07 -12.28 5.88
CA THR A 209 1.34 -11.28 5.06
C THR A 209 -0.11 -11.70 4.87
N ALA A 210 -0.99 -10.75 4.49
CA ALA A 210 -2.39 -11.07 4.18
C ALA A 210 -2.52 -12.11 3.04
N LEU A 211 -1.57 -12.09 2.09
CA LEU A 211 -1.49 -13.08 1.02
C LEU A 211 -1.23 -14.50 1.57
N MET A 212 -0.34 -14.65 2.56
CA MET A 212 -0.10 -15.95 3.21
C MET A 212 -1.34 -16.47 3.94
N TYR A 213 -2.04 -15.60 4.67
CA TYR A 213 -3.29 -15.97 5.34
C TYR A 213 -4.39 -16.41 4.36
N THR A 214 -4.55 -15.70 3.23
CA THR A 214 -5.55 -16.07 2.22
C THR A 214 -5.21 -17.40 1.54
N ALA A 215 -3.92 -17.69 1.34
CA ALA A 215 -3.46 -18.99 0.84
C ALA A 215 -3.74 -20.13 1.84
N SER A 216 -3.45 -19.93 3.13
CA SER A 216 -3.63 -20.95 4.17
C SER A 216 -5.08 -21.16 4.60
N SER A 217 -5.94 -20.16 4.37
CA SER A 217 -7.36 -20.21 4.75
C SER A 217 -8.28 -20.65 3.60
N ASP A 218 -7.71 -21.13 2.50
CA ASP A 218 -8.40 -21.52 1.25
C ASP A 218 -9.34 -20.44 0.71
N ARG A 219 -8.78 -19.26 0.40
CA ARG A 219 -9.53 -18.09 -0.10
C ARG A 219 -9.02 -17.68 -1.49
N PRO A 220 -9.21 -18.52 -2.54
CA PRO A 220 -8.61 -18.28 -3.85
C PRO A 220 -9.08 -16.99 -4.52
N GLU A 221 -10.31 -16.52 -4.26
CA GLU A 221 -10.81 -15.26 -4.81
C GLU A 221 -10.07 -14.05 -4.21
N LEU A 222 -9.91 -14.01 -2.88
CA LEU A 222 -9.12 -12.96 -2.21
C LEU A 222 -7.65 -13.04 -2.59
N LEU A 223 -7.10 -14.25 -2.65
CA LEU A 223 -5.73 -14.48 -3.08
C LEU A 223 -5.49 -13.91 -4.48
N LYS A 224 -6.43 -14.13 -5.41
CA LYS A 224 -6.37 -13.55 -6.75
C LYS A 224 -6.42 -12.02 -6.72
N ILE A 225 -7.31 -11.42 -5.93
CA ILE A 225 -7.40 -9.96 -5.80
C ILE A 225 -6.07 -9.37 -5.31
N LEU A 226 -5.46 -9.97 -4.28
CA LEU A 226 -4.17 -9.50 -3.77
C LEU A 226 -3.03 -9.65 -4.79
N LEU A 227 -2.99 -10.77 -5.53
CA LEU A 227 -1.99 -10.99 -6.59
C LEU A 227 -2.17 -10.03 -7.77
N ASP A 228 -3.42 -9.81 -8.21
CA ASP A 228 -3.73 -8.83 -9.26
C ASP A 228 -3.37 -7.41 -8.79
N ALA A 229 -3.51 -7.13 -7.49
CA ALA A 229 -3.06 -5.92 -6.83
C ALA A 229 -1.53 -5.88 -6.58
N GLY A 230 -0.76 -6.84 -7.08
CA GLY A 230 0.70 -6.83 -7.01
C GLY A 230 1.29 -7.09 -5.62
N ALA A 231 0.56 -7.78 -4.74
CA ALA A 231 1.15 -8.35 -3.52
C ALA A 231 2.26 -9.33 -3.89
N ASP A 232 3.39 -9.28 -3.20
CA ASP A 232 4.56 -10.10 -3.49
C ASP A 232 4.43 -11.51 -2.89
N PRO A 233 4.28 -12.56 -3.72
CA PRO A 233 4.18 -13.93 -3.25
C PRO A 233 5.51 -14.53 -2.76
N GLN A 234 6.64 -13.84 -2.96
CA GLN A 234 7.97 -14.29 -2.56
C GLN A 234 8.36 -13.89 -1.13
N VAL A 235 7.56 -13.05 -0.47
CA VAL A 235 7.80 -12.69 0.94
C VAL A 235 7.82 -13.96 1.77
N ARG A 236 8.78 -14.03 2.70
CA ARG A 236 8.96 -15.16 3.63
C ARG A 236 8.56 -14.74 5.04
N ASN A 237 7.81 -15.59 5.73
CA ASN A 237 7.49 -15.41 7.15
C ASN A 237 8.69 -15.81 8.04
N PHE A 238 8.51 -15.82 9.36
CA PHE A 238 9.60 -16.19 10.28
C PHE A 238 9.96 -17.68 10.28
N ASP A 239 9.08 -18.53 9.75
CA ASP A 239 9.32 -19.96 9.53
C ASP A 239 9.93 -20.25 8.13
N ASP A 240 10.35 -19.19 7.42
CA ASP A 240 10.91 -19.26 6.06
C ASP A 240 9.92 -19.79 5.00
N LEU A 241 8.61 -19.63 5.26
CA LEU A 241 7.53 -20.02 4.36
C LEU A 241 6.99 -18.81 3.58
N ARG A 242 6.79 -19.00 2.28
CA ARG A 242 6.06 -18.14 1.35
C ARG A 242 4.58 -18.55 1.28
N ALA A 243 3.78 -17.76 0.58
CA ALA A 243 2.37 -18.07 0.38
C ALA A 243 2.14 -19.43 -0.31
N VAL A 244 3.03 -19.85 -1.21
CA VAL A 244 2.89 -21.11 -1.96
C VAL A 244 3.03 -22.34 -1.06
N GLU A 245 3.95 -22.34 -0.09
CA GLU A 245 4.11 -23.47 0.84
C GLU A 245 2.94 -23.57 1.84
N LEU A 246 2.20 -22.47 2.03
CA LEU A 246 1.04 -22.40 2.94
C LEU A 246 -0.30 -22.71 2.25
N ALA A 247 -0.33 -22.88 0.92
CA ALA A 247 -1.56 -23.01 0.16
C ALA A 247 -2.40 -24.24 0.59
N ALA A 248 -3.60 -23.99 1.13
CA ALA A 248 -4.47 -25.04 1.67
C ALA A 248 -5.24 -25.83 0.59
N SER A 249 -5.28 -25.33 -0.65
CA SER A 249 -6.01 -26.00 -1.74
C SER A 249 -5.28 -25.93 -3.07
N ARG A 250 -5.71 -26.82 -3.98
CA ARG A 250 -5.23 -26.84 -5.37
C ARG A 250 -5.59 -25.56 -6.12
N ALA A 251 -6.65 -24.85 -5.73
CA ALA A 251 -7.00 -23.56 -6.34
C ALA A 251 -5.97 -22.49 -5.97
N CYS A 252 -5.62 -22.37 -4.69
CA CYS A 252 -4.58 -21.46 -4.22
C CYS A 252 -3.22 -21.80 -4.82
N LEU A 253 -2.82 -23.09 -4.83
CA LEU A 253 -1.58 -23.54 -5.47
C LEU A 253 -1.52 -23.18 -6.95
N LYS A 254 -2.63 -23.30 -7.70
CA LYS A 254 -2.65 -22.94 -9.12
C LYS A 254 -2.39 -21.46 -9.37
N LEU A 255 -2.86 -20.60 -8.47
CA LEU A 255 -2.62 -19.16 -8.52
C LEU A 255 -1.17 -18.84 -8.17
N LEU A 256 -0.60 -19.53 -7.18
CA LEU A 256 0.78 -19.29 -6.71
C LEU A 256 1.86 -20.09 -7.45
N ARG A 257 1.51 -21.00 -8.37
CA ARG A 257 2.51 -21.91 -8.96
C ARG A 257 3.69 -21.20 -9.64
N HIS A 258 3.46 -20.01 -10.17
CA HIS A 258 4.46 -19.22 -10.88
C HIS A 258 5.51 -18.60 -9.94
N THR A 259 5.34 -18.81 -8.64
CA THR A 259 6.15 -18.24 -7.57
C THR A 259 6.99 -19.33 -6.88
N ALA A 260 6.91 -20.58 -7.33
CA ALA A 260 7.57 -21.72 -6.71
C ALA A 260 9.05 -21.90 -7.13
N ASP A 261 9.48 -21.20 -8.18
CA ASP A 261 10.84 -21.32 -8.75
C ASP A 261 11.94 -20.66 -7.89
#